data_AF-A0A496SVC6-F1
#
_entry.id   AF-A0A496SVC6-F1
#
_cell.length_a   1.000
_cell.length_b   1.000
_cell.length_c   1.000
_cell.angle_alpha   90.00
_cell.angle_beta   90.00
_cell.angle_gamma   90.00
#
_symmetry.space_group_name_H-M   'P 1'
#
loop_
_entity.id
_entity.type
_entity.pdbx_description
1 polymer ?
#
loop_
_entity_poly.entity_id
_entity_poly.type
_entity_poly.pdbx_seq_one_letter_code
_entity_poly.pdbx_strand_id
1 'polypeptide(L)'
;MKNPGKKTGAVLVIGGGIGGIQASLDLAESGFKVYLLEKSPAIGGTMAMLDKTFPTNDCSMCILAPKLVECGRHPNIEVITCGELLAVEGEAGKFRVKIRKQPRYVDTQKCTGCGECAEVCPVEVSSEFDQGLANRKAIFRPFPQAFPNVFTIDKKERPPCVLACPAGTNVQGYVALIAQRKYQEALALIRETIPLPGVIGRICPHPCEAQCRRGFLDEPVSIRALKRFVADFVEEEPPLPEIELKEERVAIVGSGPAGLSAAYYLALQGYRITIFEALPEAGGMLYFGIPEYRLPKTVLQREIDYVRRLGVEIRTNTRIGKDLDIEELFAQGYKAVFLATGAHQSRKLGVPGEESDGVVHGVDFLRELNLGREVQVGKRVAVIGGGDVAIDAARSALRVGAEEVFILYRRSKEEMPASDEEVEAAETEGVKIQYLVAPVEILTTRGSVRGIRLVRMRLGEPDSSGRRRPVPIEGSQFLMEVDTVIPAIGQVPELSLLKESGVEISRWGTIVADPLTSATSRQGLFAGGDNVSGPATA
;
A
#
# COMPACT_ATOMS: atom_id res chain seq x y z
N MET A 1 20.42 64.82 -7.81
CA MET A 1 20.78 63.43 -8.21
C MET A 1 20.86 62.58 -6.95
N LYS A 2 19.90 61.69 -6.72
CA LYS A 2 19.90 60.75 -5.57
C LYS A 2 20.71 59.51 -5.95
N ASN A 3 21.52 59.04 -5.02
CA ASN A 3 22.48 57.93 -5.17
C ASN A 3 21.73 56.60 -5.43
N PRO A 4 21.95 55.89 -6.56
CA PRO A 4 21.24 54.66 -6.93
C PRO A 4 21.77 53.42 -6.19
N GLY A 5 21.77 53.47 -4.84
CA GLY A 5 22.31 52.36 -4.04
C GLY A 5 22.04 52.39 -2.54
N LYS A 6 21.44 53.45 -1.98
CA LYS A 6 21.10 53.48 -0.54
C LYS A 6 19.62 53.17 -0.35
N LYS A 7 19.30 51.90 -0.08
CA LYS A 7 17.94 51.49 0.34
C LYS A 7 17.57 52.25 1.61
N THR A 8 16.52 53.07 1.56
CA THR A 8 16.03 53.90 2.68
C THR A 8 15.23 53.09 3.70
N GLY A 9 14.75 51.90 3.33
CA GLY A 9 13.98 50.98 4.17
C GLY A 9 13.37 49.84 3.34
N ALA A 10 12.60 48.98 3.98
CA ALA A 10 11.83 47.94 3.32
C ALA A 10 10.33 48.08 3.64
N VAL A 11 9.47 47.80 2.66
CA VAL A 11 8.01 47.86 2.78
C VAL A 11 7.42 46.53 2.33
N LEU A 12 6.48 46.00 3.10
CA LEU A 12 5.65 44.87 2.70
C LEU A 12 4.31 45.40 2.17
N VAL A 13 3.98 45.10 0.92
CA VAL A 13 2.67 45.34 0.34
C VAL A 13 1.89 44.02 0.35
N ILE A 14 0.70 44.03 0.94
CA ILE A 14 -0.15 42.83 1.08
C ILE A 14 -1.26 42.89 0.04
N GLY A 15 -1.30 41.91 -0.86
CA GLY A 15 -2.26 41.80 -1.97
C GLY A 15 -1.65 42.24 -3.29
N GLY A 16 -1.58 41.32 -4.25
CA GLY A 16 -1.07 41.50 -5.60
C GLY A 16 -2.13 41.88 -6.63
N GLY A 17 -3.25 42.50 -6.25
CA GLY A 17 -4.18 43.10 -7.19
C GLY A 17 -3.63 44.40 -7.80
N ILE A 18 -4.36 45.00 -8.74
CA ILE A 18 -3.92 46.22 -9.45
C ILE A 18 -3.44 47.35 -8.51
N GLY A 19 -4.13 47.59 -7.40
CA GLY A 19 -3.74 48.60 -6.41
C GLY A 19 -2.43 48.27 -5.68
N GLY A 20 -2.22 47.01 -5.30
CA GLY A 20 -0.98 46.57 -4.65
C GLY A 20 0.20 46.53 -5.61
N ILE A 21 -0.04 46.19 -6.88
CA ILE A 21 0.96 46.28 -7.94
C ILE A 21 1.40 47.74 -8.13
N GLN A 22 0.44 48.67 -8.28
CA GLN A 22 0.76 50.10 -8.43
C GLN A 22 1.49 50.65 -7.20
N ALA A 23 0.99 50.38 -5.99
CA ALA A 23 1.65 50.82 -4.76
C ALA A 23 3.08 50.29 -4.65
N SER A 24 3.32 49.05 -5.09
CA SER A 24 4.66 48.45 -5.09
C SER A 24 5.61 49.16 -6.06
N LEU A 25 5.12 49.53 -7.25
CA LEU A 25 5.88 50.30 -8.22
C LEU A 25 6.24 51.69 -7.66
N ASP A 26 5.26 52.45 -7.18
CA ASP A 26 5.47 53.80 -6.65
C ASP A 26 6.46 53.81 -5.47
N LEU A 27 6.35 52.83 -4.56
CA LEU A 27 7.27 52.67 -3.43
C LEU A 27 8.68 52.29 -3.89
N ALA A 28 8.79 51.42 -4.90
CA ALA A 28 10.07 50.98 -5.42
C ALA A 28 10.81 52.09 -6.19
N GLU A 29 10.07 52.92 -6.94
CA GLU A 29 10.56 54.14 -7.60
C GLU A 29 10.96 55.22 -6.58
N SER A 30 10.28 55.25 -5.43
CA SER A 30 10.64 56.10 -4.29
C SER A 30 11.91 55.63 -3.55
N GLY A 31 12.49 54.49 -3.94
CA GLY A 31 13.77 53.98 -3.43
C GLY A 31 13.66 52.92 -2.32
N PHE A 32 12.45 52.44 -1.99
CA PHE A 32 12.26 51.38 -1.00
C PHE A 32 12.48 49.99 -1.61
N LYS A 33 12.97 49.05 -0.81
CA LYS A 33 12.86 47.61 -1.15
C LYS A 33 11.44 47.16 -0.82
N VAL A 34 10.71 46.67 -1.82
CA VAL A 34 9.33 46.23 -1.66
C VAL A 34 9.26 44.72 -1.68
N TYR A 35 8.52 44.15 -0.73
CA TYR A 35 8.08 42.77 -0.75
C TYR A 35 6.58 42.78 -1.09
N LEU A 36 6.19 42.24 -2.24
CA LEU A 36 4.79 42.15 -2.65
C LEU A 36 4.27 40.75 -2.31
N LEU A 37 3.45 40.64 -1.28
CA LEU A 37 2.87 39.39 -0.80
C LEU A 37 1.53 39.10 -1.47
N GLU A 38 1.41 37.97 -2.15
CA GLU A 38 0.18 37.51 -2.79
C GLU A 38 -0.15 36.08 -2.37
N LYS A 39 -1.40 35.86 -1.94
CA LYS A 39 -1.88 34.53 -1.53
C LYS A 39 -1.98 33.56 -2.71
N SER A 40 -2.31 34.07 -3.88
CA SER A 40 -2.52 33.31 -5.11
C SER A 40 -1.18 32.94 -5.77
N PRO A 41 -1.17 32.00 -6.72
CA PRO A 41 0.04 31.64 -7.47
C PRO A 41 0.54 32.74 -8.41
N ALA A 42 -0.21 33.81 -8.65
CA ALA A 42 0.18 34.93 -9.48
C ALA A 42 -0.41 36.24 -8.98
N ILE A 43 0.29 37.35 -9.26
CA ILE A 43 -0.23 38.71 -9.09
C ILE A 43 -1.16 39.06 -10.27
N GLY A 44 -2.08 39.99 -10.06
CA GLY A 44 -3.10 40.44 -11.02
C GLY A 44 -4.47 40.66 -10.39
N GLY A 45 -4.79 39.87 -9.35
CA GLY A 45 -6.05 39.96 -8.61
C GLY A 45 -7.29 39.82 -9.50
N THR A 46 -8.42 40.39 -9.07
CA THR A 46 -9.69 40.33 -9.79
C THR A 46 -9.64 40.93 -11.19
N MET A 47 -8.81 41.96 -11.38
CA MET A 47 -8.69 42.62 -12.69
C MET A 47 -8.22 41.65 -13.78
N ALA A 48 -7.41 40.65 -13.45
CA ALA A 48 -6.97 39.62 -14.40
C ALA A 48 -8.12 38.73 -14.91
N MET A 49 -9.23 38.63 -14.17
CA MET A 49 -10.40 37.83 -14.52
C MET A 49 -11.44 38.60 -15.35
N LEU A 50 -11.24 39.91 -15.57
CA LEU A 50 -12.17 40.74 -16.34
C LEU A 50 -11.74 40.81 -17.80
N ASP A 51 -12.70 40.73 -18.73
CA ASP A 51 -12.45 41.07 -20.13
C ASP A 51 -12.29 42.60 -20.29
N LYS A 52 -13.22 43.35 -19.68
CA LYS A 52 -13.37 44.81 -19.83
C LYS A 52 -13.41 45.55 -18.50
N THR A 53 -12.81 46.74 -18.45
CA THR A 53 -12.90 47.64 -17.28
C THR A 53 -14.09 48.59 -17.42
N PHE A 54 -14.78 48.87 -16.32
CA PHE A 54 -15.81 49.91 -16.26
C PHE A 54 -15.24 51.23 -15.70
N PRO A 55 -15.59 52.42 -16.21
CA PRO A 55 -16.59 52.71 -17.26
C PRO A 55 -16.02 52.75 -18.69
N THR A 56 -14.71 52.62 -18.87
CA THR A 56 -14.05 52.90 -20.16
C THR A 56 -14.21 51.80 -21.21
N ASN A 57 -14.61 50.58 -20.81
CA ASN A 57 -14.68 49.39 -21.65
C ASN A 57 -13.34 49.07 -22.36
N ASP A 58 -12.23 49.41 -21.72
CA ASP A 58 -10.89 49.02 -22.17
C ASP A 58 -10.63 47.56 -21.84
N CYS A 59 -9.76 46.91 -22.63
CA CYS A 59 -9.29 45.56 -22.30
C CYS A 59 -8.51 45.58 -20.99
N SER A 60 -8.99 44.81 -20.00
CA SER A 60 -8.39 44.77 -18.67
C SER A 60 -6.93 44.30 -18.73
N MET A 61 -6.66 43.28 -19.53
CA MET A 61 -5.31 42.71 -19.67
C MET A 61 -4.35 43.68 -20.37
N CYS A 62 -4.82 44.52 -21.30
CA CYS A 62 -3.99 45.56 -21.93
C CYS A 62 -3.47 46.59 -20.93
N ILE A 63 -4.26 46.88 -19.89
CA ILE A 63 -3.88 47.80 -18.80
C ILE A 63 -2.99 47.08 -17.77
N LEU A 64 -3.34 45.84 -17.44
CA LEU A 64 -2.70 45.09 -16.35
C LEU A 64 -1.34 44.50 -16.76
N ALA A 65 -1.22 43.92 -17.96
CA ALA A 65 -0.03 43.19 -18.38
C ALA A 65 1.27 44.01 -18.34
N PRO A 66 1.32 45.29 -18.79
CA PRO A 66 2.51 46.11 -18.65
C PRO A 66 2.96 46.25 -17.18
N LYS A 67 2.00 46.50 -16.28
CA LYS A 67 2.27 46.64 -14.84
C LYS A 67 2.71 45.35 -14.17
N LEU A 68 2.19 44.20 -14.61
CA LEU A 68 2.64 42.88 -14.13
C LEU A 68 4.11 42.64 -14.47
N VAL A 69 4.51 42.91 -15.72
CA VAL A 69 5.88 42.72 -16.19
C VAL A 69 6.83 43.71 -15.51
N GLU A 70 6.43 44.97 -15.42
CA GLU A 70 7.18 46.02 -14.76
C GLU A 70 7.41 45.68 -13.28
N CYS A 71 6.35 45.37 -12.54
CA CYS A 71 6.42 45.01 -11.14
C CYS A 71 7.25 43.74 -10.91
N GLY A 72 7.03 42.72 -11.74
CA GLY A 72 7.70 41.43 -11.62
C GLY A 72 9.20 41.46 -11.95
N ARG A 73 9.64 42.38 -12.80
CA ARG A 73 11.06 42.54 -13.18
C ARG A 73 11.76 43.69 -12.46
N HIS A 74 11.06 44.45 -11.65
CA HIS A 74 11.64 45.60 -10.97
C HIS A 74 12.71 45.15 -9.93
N PRO A 75 13.94 45.67 -9.98
CA PRO A 75 15.04 45.19 -9.13
C PRO A 75 14.82 45.41 -7.63
N ASN A 76 13.98 46.41 -7.28
CA ASN A 76 13.60 46.70 -5.89
C ASN A 76 12.31 46.03 -5.45
N ILE A 77 11.63 45.24 -6.28
CA ILE A 77 10.41 44.52 -5.88
C ILE A 77 10.73 43.03 -5.81
N GLU A 78 10.29 42.38 -4.74
CA GLU A 78 10.33 40.94 -4.58
C GLU A 78 8.92 40.40 -4.42
N VAL A 79 8.46 39.66 -5.42
CA VAL A 79 7.10 39.10 -5.43
C VAL A 79 7.09 37.76 -4.71
N ILE A 80 6.32 37.68 -3.62
CA ILE A 80 6.12 36.49 -2.82
C ILE A 80 4.70 35.96 -3.08
N THR A 81 4.54 35.11 -4.10
CA THR A 81 3.27 34.41 -4.39
C THR A 81 3.03 33.23 -3.44
N CYS A 82 1.83 32.64 -3.43
CA CYS A 82 1.51 31.52 -2.54
C CYS A 82 1.82 31.83 -1.06
N GLY A 83 1.75 33.10 -0.67
CA GLY A 83 2.18 33.60 0.63
C GLY A 83 1.02 34.23 1.39
N GLU A 84 0.85 33.80 2.64
CA GLU A 84 -0.20 34.30 3.52
C GLU A 84 0.42 34.94 4.78
N LEU A 85 -0.06 36.11 5.16
CA LEU A 85 0.38 36.78 6.38
C LEU A 85 -0.24 36.11 7.60
N LEU A 86 0.58 35.70 8.57
CA LEU A 86 0.12 35.09 9.82
C LEU A 86 0.13 36.07 11.00
N ALA A 87 1.15 36.90 11.10
CA ALA A 87 1.32 37.83 12.20
C ALA A 87 2.13 39.05 11.79
N VAL A 88 1.82 40.18 12.42
CA VAL A 88 2.57 41.43 12.34
C VAL A 88 2.86 41.89 13.76
N GLU A 89 4.13 42.11 14.06
CA GLU A 89 4.61 42.56 15.35
C GLU A 89 5.48 43.81 15.16
N GLY A 90 5.61 44.63 16.21
CA GLY A 90 6.45 45.84 16.21
C GLY A 90 5.67 47.14 16.08
N GLU A 91 6.39 48.20 15.72
CA GLU A 91 5.88 49.58 15.66
C GLU A 91 6.03 50.16 14.24
N ALA A 92 5.37 51.28 13.96
CA ALA A 92 5.40 51.93 12.66
C ALA A 92 6.85 52.15 12.16
N GLY A 93 7.16 51.60 10.98
CA GLY A 93 8.49 51.65 10.38
C GLY A 93 9.46 50.54 10.82
N LYS A 94 9.07 49.68 11.76
CA LYS A 94 9.86 48.53 12.24
C LYS A 94 8.98 47.31 12.48
N PHE A 95 8.26 46.90 11.44
CA PHE A 95 7.44 45.69 11.50
C PHE A 95 8.28 44.42 11.31
N ARG A 96 7.95 43.41 12.10
CA ARG A 96 8.34 42.02 11.85
C ARG A 96 7.09 41.26 11.43
N VAL A 97 7.18 40.57 10.30
CA VAL A 97 6.05 39.82 9.74
C VAL A 97 6.37 38.33 9.71
N LYS A 98 5.36 37.51 10.00
CA LYS A 98 5.43 36.06 9.83
C LYS A 98 4.57 35.68 8.64
N ILE A 99 5.16 35.04 7.64
CA ILE A 99 4.48 34.64 6.40
C ILE A 99 4.47 33.10 6.31
N ARG A 100 3.32 32.53 5.97
CA ARG A 100 3.18 31.13 5.58
C ARG A 100 3.34 31.04 4.07
N LYS A 101 4.37 30.34 3.60
CA LYS A 101 4.55 30.04 2.18
C LYS A 101 3.97 28.66 1.88
N GLN A 102 2.92 28.61 1.06
CA GLN A 102 2.38 27.36 0.56
C GLN A 102 3.27 26.84 -0.59
N PRO A 103 3.47 25.51 -0.69
CA PRO A 103 4.21 24.93 -1.79
C PRO A 103 3.46 25.09 -3.11
N ARG A 104 4.18 25.49 -4.16
CA ARG A 104 3.70 25.51 -5.56
C ARG A 104 3.68 24.11 -6.19
N TYR A 105 4.45 23.18 -5.62
CA TYR A 105 4.73 21.84 -6.15
C TYR A 105 5.35 21.81 -7.56
N VAL A 106 5.80 22.96 -8.05
CA VAL A 106 6.57 23.12 -9.29
C VAL A 106 7.81 23.91 -8.95
N ASP A 107 8.97 23.42 -9.39
CA ASP A 107 10.23 24.12 -9.25
C ASP A 107 10.26 25.36 -10.15
N THR A 108 10.22 26.54 -9.53
CA THR A 108 10.20 27.83 -10.22
C THR A 108 11.46 28.10 -11.03
N GLN A 109 12.59 27.44 -10.70
CA GLN A 109 13.85 27.62 -11.43
C GLN A 109 13.91 26.77 -12.70
N LYS A 110 13.14 25.68 -12.76
CA LYS A 110 13.10 24.75 -13.90
C LYS A 110 11.91 24.97 -14.83
N CYS A 111 10.81 25.52 -14.32
CA CYS A 111 9.62 25.74 -15.12
C CYS A 111 9.83 26.84 -16.16
N THR A 112 9.68 26.48 -17.43
CA THR A 112 9.76 27.42 -18.57
C THR A 112 8.41 28.06 -18.91
N GLY A 113 7.32 27.60 -18.29
CA GLY A 113 5.97 28.07 -18.59
C GLY A 113 5.39 27.55 -19.92
N CYS A 114 5.95 26.47 -20.50
CA CYS A 114 5.54 25.91 -21.80
C CYS A 114 4.12 25.32 -21.81
N GLY A 115 3.68 24.71 -20.71
CA GLY A 115 2.33 24.16 -20.58
C GLY A 115 2.16 22.66 -20.88
N GLU A 116 3.20 21.96 -21.34
CA GLU A 116 3.20 20.51 -21.59
C GLU A 116 2.66 19.70 -20.39
N CYS A 117 3.03 20.12 -19.18
CA CYS A 117 2.57 19.49 -17.95
C CYS A 117 1.03 19.54 -17.76
N ALA A 118 0.36 20.59 -18.23
CA ALA A 118 -1.09 20.70 -18.18
C ALA A 118 -1.76 19.80 -19.23
N GLU A 119 -1.16 19.67 -20.41
CA GLU A 119 -1.69 18.80 -21.48
C GLU A 119 -1.74 17.32 -21.04
N VAL A 120 -0.71 16.85 -20.34
CA VAL A 120 -0.64 15.45 -19.88
C VAL A 120 -1.38 15.19 -18.56
N CYS A 121 -1.83 16.23 -17.87
CA CYS A 121 -2.42 16.11 -16.53
C CYS A 121 -3.74 15.32 -16.55
N PRO A 122 -3.86 14.22 -15.78
CA PRO A 122 -5.04 13.38 -15.81
C PRO A 122 -6.18 13.89 -14.91
N VAL A 123 -5.97 14.99 -14.17
CA VAL A 123 -6.93 15.48 -13.17
C VAL A 123 -7.51 16.80 -13.62
N GLU A 124 -8.85 16.88 -13.60
CA GLU A 124 -9.63 18.08 -13.86
C GLU A 124 -10.31 18.56 -12.58
N VAL A 125 -10.34 19.88 -12.41
CA VAL A 125 -10.94 20.57 -11.29
C VAL A 125 -11.70 21.81 -11.81
N SER A 126 -12.64 22.32 -11.03
CA SER A 126 -13.36 23.55 -11.39
C SER A 126 -12.39 24.74 -11.47
N SER A 127 -12.57 25.61 -12.47
CA SER A 127 -11.72 26.79 -12.69
C SER A 127 -12.20 27.97 -11.85
N GLU A 128 -11.40 28.41 -10.88
CA GLU A 128 -11.69 29.58 -10.07
C GLU A 128 -11.56 30.88 -10.88
N PHE A 129 -10.69 30.88 -11.90
CA PHE A 129 -10.55 32.00 -12.84
C PHE A 129 -11.86 32.24 -13.61
N ASP A 130 -12.51 31.15 -14.05
CA ASP A 130 -13.78 31.19 -14.77
C ASP A 130 -15.01 31.13 -13.84
N GLN A 131 -14.84 31.42 -12.53
CA GLN A 131 -15.92 31.40 -11.54
C GLN A 131 -16.71 30.08 -11.48
N GLY A 132 -16.03 28.96 -11.78
CA GLY A 132 -16.61 27.62 -11.79
C GLY A 132 -17.47 27.29 -13.01
N LEU A 133 -17.50 28.16 -14.02
CA LEU A 133 -18.23 27.93 -15.27
C LEU A 133 -17.50 26.98 -16.23
N ALA A 134 -16.22 26.74 -16.00
CA ALA A 134 -15.38 25.83 -16.77
C ALA A 134 -14.51 24.96 -15.85
N ASN A 135 -13.94 23.90 -16.42
CA ASN A 135 -12.93 23.08 -15.76
C ASN A 135 -11.53 23.47 -16.24
N ARG A 136 -10.55 23.31 -15.35
CA ARG A 136 -9.12 23.40 -15.63
C ARG A 136 -8.41 22.13 -15.18
N LYS A 137 -7.16 21.97 -15.61
CA LYS A 137 -6.29 20.90 -15.10
C LYS A 137 -5.82 21.22 -13.68
N ALA A 138 -5.50 20.18 -12.91
CA ALA A 138 -4.98 20.34 -11.55
C ALA A 138 -3.61 21.03 -11.52
N ILE A 139 -2.76 20.81 -12.54
CA ILE A 139 -1.60 21.66 -12.81
C ILE A 139 -2.00 22.77 -13.78
N PHE A 140 -1.79 24.02 -13.39
CA PHE A 140 -2.31 25.16 -14.11
C PHE A 140 -1.43 26.40 -13.96
N ARG A 141 -1.64 27.35 -14.86
CA ARG A 141 -1.20 28.74 -14.71
C ARG A 141 -2.48 29.58 -14.59
N PRO A 142 -2.62 30.48 -13.60
CA PRO A 142 -3.89 31.17 -13.34
C PRO A 142 -4.50 31.87 -14.56
N PHE A 143 -3.66 32.43 -15.42
CA PHE A 143 -4.03 33.04 -16.70
C PHE A 143 -2.81 33.11 -17.63
N PRO A 144 -2.96 33.31 -18.95
CA PRO A 144 -1.85 33.22 -19.90
C PRO A 144 -0.67 34.17 -19.62
N GLN A 145 -0.93 35.41 -19.19
CA GLN A 145 0.08 36.44 -18.88
C GLN A 145 0.42 36.52 -17.39
N ALA A 146 0.18 35.46 -16.61
CA ALA A 146 0.42 35.45 -15.17
C ALA A 146 1.90 35.73 -14.82
N PHE A 147 2.10 36.54 -13.77
CA PHE A 147 3.41 36.73 -13.16
C PHE A 147 3.43 36.15 -11.73
N PRO A 148 4.41 35.30 -11.38
CA PRO A 148 5.45 34.74 -12.25
C PRO A 148 4.85 33.79 -13.28
N ASN A 149 5.50 33.68 -14.45
CA ASN A 149 5.06 32.79 -15.53
C ASN A 149 5.43 31.33 -15.23
N VAL A 150 4.83 30.77 -14.17
CA VAL A 150 5.15 29.46 -13.63
C VAL A 150 3.85 28.72 -13.31
N PHE A 151 3.81 27.44 -13.66
CA PHE A 151 2.69 26.56 -13.31
C PHE A 151 2.65 26.26 -11.81
N THR A 152 1.51 25.77 -11.32
CA THR A 152 1.31 25.36 -9.94
C THR A 152 0.40 24.14 -9.92
N ILE A 153 0.59 23.25 -8.94
CA ILE A 153 -0.30 22.10 -8.76
C ILE A 153 -1.27 22.41 -7.63
N ASP A 154 -2.57 22.32 -7.93
CA ASP A 154 -3.62 22.27 -6.93
C ASP A 154 -3.64 20.88 -6.28
N LYS A 155 -2.89 20.75 -5.18
CA LYS A 155 -2.79 19.50 -4.44
C LYS A 155 -3.71 19.55 -3.23
N LYS A 156 -4.78 18.75 -3.26
CA LYS A 156 -5.63 18.47 -2.09
C LYS A 156 -4.87 17.65 -1.05
N GLU A 157 -5.44 17.56 0.15
CA GLU A 157 -4.91 16.73 1.24
C GLU A 157 -4.71 15.26 0.83
N ARG A 158 -3.84 14.54 1.56
CA ARG A 158 -3.66 13.10 1.34
C ARG A 158 -5.00 12.38 1.54
N PRO A 159 -5.48 11.62 0.55
CA PRO A 159 -6.78 10.98 0.65
C PRO A 159 -6.74 9.80 1.64
N PRO A 160 -7.85 9.51 2.35
CA PRO A 160 -7.89 8.42 3.32
C PRO A 160 -7.54 7.04 2.75
N CYS A 161 -7.86 6.79 1.47
CA CYS A 161 -7.52 5.53 0.81
C CYS A 161 -6.01 5.29 0.69
N VAL A 162 -5.21 6.35 0.51
CA VAL A 162 -3.73 6.26 0.52
C VAL A 162 -3.23 6.00 1.93
N LEU A 163 -3.79 6.70 2.93
CA LEU A 163 -3.39 6.55 4.33
C LEU A 163 -3.74 5.18 4.91
N ALA A 164 -4.86 4.59 4.48
CA ALA A 164 -5.31 3.27 4.90
C ALA A 164 -4.60 2.13 4.18
N CYS A 165 -3.93 2.40 3.06
CA CYS A 165 -3.17 1.39 2.33
C CYS A 165 -1.82 1.15 3.04
N PRO A 166 -1.49 -0.08 3.45
CA PRO A 166 -0.18 -0.37 4.06
C PRO A 166 1.01 -0.03 3.15
N ALA A 167 0.83 -0.15 1.83
CA ALA A 167 1.84 0.21 0.84
C ALA A 167 1.86 1.72 0.50
N GLY A 168 0.93 2.53 1.02
CA GLY A 168 0.83 3.95 0.70
C GLY A 168 0.55 4.26 -0.78
N THR A 169 -0.06 3.32 -1.51
CA THR A 169 -0.24 3.42 -2.97
C THR A 169 -1.10 4.61 -3.38
N ASN A 170 -0.78 5.25 -4.51
CA ASN A 170 -1.49 6.43 -5.02
C ASN A 170 -2.81 6.06 -5.73
N VAL A 171 -3.82 5.71 -4.93
CA VAL A 171 -5.14 5.28 -5.42
C VAL A 171 -5.80 6.31 -6.34
N GLN A 172 -5.83 7.58 -5.95
CA GLN A 172 -6.46 8.62 -6.77
C GLN A 172 -5.77 8.78 -8.13
N GLY A 173 -4.44 8.68 -8.15
CA GLY A 173 -3.66 8.80 -9.38
C GLY A 173 -3.99 7.70 -10.37
N TYR A 174 -3.91 6.42 -9.96
CA TYR A 174 -4.15 5.34 -10.92
C TYR A 174 -5.63 5.23 -11.30
N VAL A 175 -6.58 5.56 -10.41
CA VAL A 175 -8.01 5.60 -10.77
C VAL A 175 -8.28 6.70 -11.81
N ALA A 176 -7.66 7.87 -11.69
CA ALA A 176 -7.77 8.93 -12.69
C ALA A 176 -7.17 8.50 -14.05
N LEU A 177 -6.02 7.82 -14.05
CA LEU A 177 -5.42 7.27 -15.27
C LEU A 177 -6.31 6.20 -15.92
N ILE A 178 -6.91 5.31 -15.14
CA ILE A 178 -7.88 4.31 -15.63
C ILE A 178 -9.08 4.99 -16.29
N ALA A 179 -9.63 6.03 -15.67
CA ALA A 179 -10.77 6.78 -16.23
C ALA A 179 -10.45 7.39 -17.61
N GLN A 180 -9.18 7.72 -17.86
CA GLN A 180 -8.68 8.22 -19.14
C GLN A 180 -8.19 7.14 -20.10
N ARG A 181 -8.37 5.86 -19.75
CA ARG A 181 -7.87 4.70 -20.52
C ARG A 181 -6.35 4.64 -20.65
N LYS A 182 -5.63 5.29 -19.74
CA LYS A 182 -4.15 5.26 -19.62
C LYS A 182 -3.71 4.10 -18.73
N TYR A 183 -3.98 2.88 -19.20
CA TYR A 183 -3.85 1.67 -18.37
C TYR A 183 -2.40 1.29 -18.08
N GLN A 184 -1.49 1.48 -19.05
CA GLN A 184 -0.06 1.20 -18.86
C GLN A 184 0.54 2.12 -17.78
N GLU A 185 0.22 3.41 -17.83
CA GLU A 185 0.65 4.40 -16.84
C GLU A 185 0.02 4.14 -15.48
N ALA A 186 -1.25 3.69 -15.44
CA ALA A 186 -1.89 3.28 -14.20
C ALA A 186 -1.17 2.09 -13.56
N LEU A 187 -0.78 1.08 -14.34
CA LEU A 187 -0.03 -0.07 -13.85
C LEU A 187 1.35 0.32 -13.33
N ALA A 188 2.07 1.17 -14.09
CA ALA A 188 3.37 1.69 -13.70
C ALA A 188 3.29 2.46 -12.37
N LEU A 189 2.28 3.32 -12.20
CA LEU A 189 2.04 4.07 -10.97
C LEU A 189 1.72 3.16 -9.77
N ILE A 190 0.98 2.07 -9.97
CA ILE A 190 0.74 1.09 -8.90
C ILE A 190 2.06 0.43 -8.48
N ARG A 191 2.90 0.07 -9.46
CA ARG A 191 4.19 -0.60 -9.24
C ARG A 191 5.26 0.23 -8.55
N GLU A 192 5.08 1.55 -8.45
CA GLU A 192 5.96 2.38 -7.61
C GLU A 192 5.93 1.95 -6.14
N THR A 193 4.81 1.38 -5.69
CA THR A 193 4.58 1.00 -4.28
C THR A 193 4.19 -0.46 -4.07
N ILE A 194 3.67 -1.13 -5.11
CA ILE A 194 3.17 -2.50 -5.03
C ILE A 194 3.84 -3.34 -6.13
N PRO A 195 4.82 -4.19 -5.80
CA PRO A 195 5.53 -5.03 -6.78
C PRO A 195 4.65 -6.06 -7.48
N LEU A 196 3.58 -6.52 -6.82
CA LEU A 196 2.67 -7.58 -7.27
C LEU A 196 1.22 -7.04 -7.43
N PRO A 197 0.96 -6.08 -8.34
CA PRO A 197 -0.36 -5.47 -8.49
C PRO A 197 -1.51 -6.45 -8.78
N GLY A 198 -1.28 -7.46 -9.61
CA GLY A 198 -2.24 -8.49 -10.01
C GLY A 198 -2.60 -9.44 -8.88
N VAL A 199 -1.62 -9.83 -8.05
CA VAL A 199 -1.87 -10.55 -6.79
C VAL A 199 -2.70 -9.69 -5.84
N ILE A 200 -2.25 -8.46 -5.53
CA ILE A 200 -2.94 -7.57 -4.59
C ILE A 200 -4.33 -7.16 -5.11
N GLY A 201 -4.55 -7.11 -6.42
CA GLY A 201 -5.88 -6.92 -7.01
C GLY A 201 -6.87 -8.05 -6.72
N ARG A 202 -6.41 -9.21 -6.26
CA ARG A 202 -7.25 -10.39 -5.98
C ARG A 202 -7.43 -10.64 -4.49
N ILE A 203 -6.34 -10.63 -3.73
CA ILE A 203 -6.34 -11.15 -2.35
C ILE A 203 -6.33 -10.06 -1.27
N CYS A 204 -6.23 -8.79 -1.66
CA CYS A 204 -6.18 -7.69 -0.69
C CYS A 204 -7.50 -7.57 0.08
N PRO A 205 -7.46 -7.35 1.41
CA PRO A 205 -8.64 -7.05 2.23
C PRO A 205 -9.10 -5.59 2.09
N HIS A 206 -8.61 -4.86 1.08
CA HIS A 206 -9.04 -3.53 0.66
C HIS A 206 -9.37 -2.51 1.77
N PRO A 207 -8.49 -2.28 2.78
CA PRO A 207 -8.76 -1.30 3.85
C PRO A 207 -8.98 0.13 3.33
N CYS A 208 -8.42 0.42 2.14
CA CYS A 208 -8.63 1.66 1.40
C CYS A 208 -10.09 1.91 1.00
N GLU A 209 -10.88 0.86 0.78
CA GLU A 209 -12.30 0.97 0.40
C GLU A 209 -13.16 1.29 1.62
N ALA A 210 -12.87 0.67 2.77
CA ALA A 210 -13.54 0.94 4.04
C ALA A 210 -13.39 2.41 4.50
N GLN A 211 -12.32 3.09 4.10
CA GLN A 211 -12.07 4.51 4.41
C GLN A 211 -12.41 5.45 3.25
N CYS A 212 -13.03 4.95 2.18
CA CYS A 212 -13.27 5.74 0.98
C CYS A 212 -14.32 6.83 1.22
N ARG A 213 -13.95 8.10 1.01
CA ARG A 213 -14.87 9.25 1.19
C ARG A 213 -16.11 9.18 0.30
N ARG A 214 -16.08 8.44 -0.81
CA ARG A 214 -17.24 8.25 -1.69
C ARG A 214 -18.39 7.53 -0.97
N GLY A 215 -18.08 6.66 -0.01
CA GLY A 215 -19.08 5.98 0.84
C GLY A 215 -19.89 6.92 1.75
N PHE A 216 -19.50 8.20 1.89
CA PHE A 216 -20.36 9.20 2.54
C PHE A 216 -21.47 9.75 1.63
N LEU A 217 -21.38 9.52 0.32
CA LEU A 217 -22.37 9.91 -0.67
C LEU A 217 -23.20 8.71 -1.11
N ASP A 218 -22.53 7.63 -1.53
CA ASP A 218 -23.14 6.37 -1.98
C ASP A 218 -22.27 5.17 -1.58
N GLU A 219 -21.52 4.58 -2.52
CA GLU A 219 -20.73 3.37 -2.31
C GLU A 219 -19.22 3.64 -2.47
N PRO A 220 -18.35 2.94 -1.71
CA PRO A 220 -16.92 2.99 -1.94
C PRO A 220 -16.56 2.63 -3.39
N VAL A 221 -15.55 3.31 -3.94
CA VAL A 221 -14.94 2.89 -5.21
C VAL A 221 -14.32 1.50 -5.04
N SER A 222 -14.54 0.60 -6.00
CA SER A 222 -13.96 -0.75 -6.04
C SER A 222 -12.46 -0.74 -6.39
N ILE A 223 -11.65 -0.14 -5.51
CA ILE A 223 -10.21 0.11 -5.65
C ILE A 223 -9.41 -1.18 -5.93
N ARG A 224 -9.73 -2.29 -5.25
CA ARG A 224 -9.14 -3.62 -5.45
C ARG A 224 -9.46 -4.16 -6.84
N ALA A 225 -10.71 -4.07 -7.26
CA ALA A 225 -11.17 -4.54 -8.57
C ALA A 225 -10.54 -3.73 -9.72
N LEU A 226 -10.42 -2.41 -9.57
CA LEU A 226 -9.74 -1.56 -10.55
C LEU A 226 -8.24 -1.91 -10.70
N LYS A 227 -7.58 -2.25 -9.58
CA LYS A 227 -6.19 -2.73 -9.59
C LYS A 227 -6.07 -4.05 -10.34
N ARG A 228 -6.97 -5.00 -10.07
CA ARG A 228 -7.05 -6.28 -10.81
C ARG A 228 -7.28 -6.05 -12.29
N PHE A 229 -8.25 -5.21 -12.64
CA PHE A 229 -8.59 -4.90 -14.03
C PHE A 229 -7.36 -4.42 -14.80
N VAL A 230 -6.61 -3.45 -14.28
CA VAL A 230 -5.41 -2.93 -14.97
C VAL A 230 -4.32 -3.99 -15.10
N ALA A 231 -4.06 -4.76 -14.04
CA ALA A 231 -3.05 -5.82 -14.07
C ALA A 231 -3.40 -6.93 -15.08
N ASP A 232 -4.68 -7.21 -15.27
CA ASP A 232 -5.17 -8.21 -16.22
C ASP A 232 -5.25 -7.66 -17.66
N PHE A 233 -5.60 -6.38 -17.83
CA PHE A 233 -5.85 -5.76 -19.14
C PHE A 233 -4.57 -5.36 -19.88
N VAL A 234 -3.55 -4.93 -19.14
CA VAL A 234 -2.27 -4.56 -19.75
C VAL A 234 -1.54 -5.86 -20.13
N GLU A 235 -1.41 -6.14 -21.42
CA GLU A 235 -0.69 -7.33 -21.91
C GLU A 235 0.82 -7.09 -21.96
N GLU A 236 1.22 -5.95 -22.52
CA GLU A 236 2.62 -5.55 -22.63
C GLU A 236 3.09 -4.84 -21.36
N GLU A 237 4.08 -5.43 -20.71
CA GLU A 237 4.72 -4.85 -19.56
C GLU A 237 5.48 -3.57 -19.93
N PRO A 238 5.41 -2.50 -19.11
CA PRO A 238 6.19 -1.30 -19.36
C PRO A 238 7.69 -1.60 -19.41
N PRO A 239 8.48 -0.80 -20.14
CA PRO A 239 9.93 -0.95 -20.16
C PRO A 239 10.48 -0.80 -18.74
N LEU A 240 11.53 -1.57 -18.45
CA LEU A 240 12.22 -1.45 -17.17
C LEU A 240 12.92 -0.08 -17.10
N PRO A 241 13.03 0.52 -15.90
CA PRO A 241 13.83 1.71 -15.72
C PRO A 241 15.31 1.41 -16.01
N GLU A 242 16.07 2.45 -16.37
CA GLU A 242 17.53 2.35 -16.40
C GLU A 242 18.05 2.18 -14.97
N ILE A 243 18.83 1.12 -14.73
CA ILE A 243 19.34 0.75 -13.41
C ILE A 243 20.88 0.69 -13.47
N GLU A 244 21.53 1.54 -12.67
CA GLU A 244 22.98 1.48 -12.47
C GLU A 244 23.34 0.34 -11.52
N LEU A 245 24.04 -0.68 -12.04
CA LEU A 245 24.40 -1.87 -11.26
C LEU A 245 25.52 -1.59 -10.25
N LYS A 246 25.37 -2.21 -9.08
CA LYS A 246 26.35 -2.24 -8.00
C LYS A 246 27.09 -3.57 -7.95
N GLU A 247 28.21 -3.61 -7.24
CA GLU A 247 28.99 -4.84 -7.05
C GLU A 247 28.49 -5.68 -5.87
N GLU A 248 27.88 -5.04 -4.88
CA GLU A 248 27.39 -5.69 -3.67
C GLU A 248 26.26 -6.68 -3.98
N ARG A 249 26.38 -7.87 -3.37
CA ARG A 249 25.39 -8.95 -3.46
C ARG A 249 24.57 -9.03 -2.20
N VAL A 250 23.26 -9.25 -2.35
CA VAL A 250 22.31 -9.46 -1.25
C VAL A 250 21.61 -10.80 -1.44
N ALA A 251 21.58 -11.61 -0.38
CA ALA A 251 20.83 -12.85 -0.35
C ALA A 251 19.47 -12.63 0.32
N ILE A 252 18.44 -13.25 -0.23
CA ILE A 252 17.09 -13.23 0.35
C ILE A 252 16.66 -14.67 0.59
N VAL A 253 16.21 -14.98 1.79
CA VAL A 253 15.81 -16.34 2.18
C VAL A 253 14.28 -16.42 2.21
N GLY A 254 13.69 -17.06 1.21
CA GLY A 254 12.25 -17.18 0.99
C GLY A 254 11.74 -16.27 -0.13
N SER A 255 10.91 -16.83 -1.01
CA SER A 255 10.33 -16.14 -2.17
C SER A 255 8.87 -15.72 -1.95
N GLY A 256 8.42 -15.60 -0.70
CA GLY A 256 7.10 -15.05 -0.37
C GLY A 256 6.97 -13.55 -0.67
N PRO A 257 5.81 -12.94 -0.35
CA PRO A 257 5.55 -11.51 -0.60
C PRO A 257 6.66 -10.59 -0.08
N ALA A 258 7.13 -10.81 1.16
CA ALA A 258 8.20 -10.02 1.76
C ALA A 258 9.52 -10.15 0.99
N GLY A 259 9.90 -11.37 0.59
CA GLY A 259 11.14 -11.63 -0.14
C GLY A 259 11.12 -11.06 -1.56
N LEU A 260 10.01 -11.26 -2.29
CA LEU A 260 9.82 -10.68 -3.62
C LEU A 260 9.79 -9.15 -3.59
N SER A 261 9.16 -8.55 -2.58
CA SER A 261 9.11 -7.10 -2.40
C SER A 261 10.49 -6.52 -2.09
N ALA A 262 11.23 -7.13 -1.16
CA ALA A 262 12.60 -6.72 -0.87
C ALA A 262 13.50 -6.84 -2.11
N ALA A 263 13.39 -7.94 -2.85
CA ALA A 263 14.15 -8.15 -4.08
C ALA A 263 13.84 -7.09 -5.14
N TYR A 264 12.56 -6.79 -5.34
CA TYR A 264 12.09 -5.77 -6.28
C TYR A 264 12.72 -4.41 -5.99
N TYR A 265 12.62 -3.91 -4.76
CA TYR A 265 13.14 -2.58 -4.42
C TYR A 265 14.67 -2.54 -4.42
N LEU A 266 15.35 -3.60 -3.97
CA LEU A 266 16.81 -3.64 -4.00
C LEU A 266 17.36 -3.75 -5.43
N ALA A 267 16.67 -4.47 -6.33
CA ALA A 267 17.03 -4.55 -7.74
C ALA A 267 16.88 -3.18 -8.43
N LEU A 268 15.82 -2.43 -8.13
CA LEU A 268 15.66 -1.04 -8.61
C LEU A 268 16.76 -0.10 -8.11
N GLN A 269 17.40 -0.42 -6.97
CA GLN A 269 18.57 0.31 -6.46
C GLN A 269 19.91 -0.20 -6.99
N GLY A 270 19.90 -1.16 -7.93
CA GLY A 270 21.09 -1.67 -8.62
C GLY A 270 21.82 -2.83 -7.94
N TYR A 271 21.34 -3.33 -6.81
CA TYR A 271 22.02 -4.43 -6.11
C TYR A 271 21.82 -5.77 -6.82
N ARG A 272 22.81 -6.68 -6.70
CA ARG A 272 22.73 -8.03 -7.24
C ARG A 272 22.02 -8.95 -6.24
N ILE A 273 20.85 -9.45 -6.60
CA ILE A 273 19.97 -10.18 -5.69
C ILE A 273 19.87 -11.65 -6.07
N THR A 274 20.02 -12.52 -5.08
CA THR A 274 19.68 -13.94 -5.21
C THR A 274 18.68 -14.32 -4.11
N ILE A 275 17.50 -14.79 -4.52
CA ILE A 275 16.50 -15.38 -3.63
C ILE A 275 16.75 -16.89 -3.55
N PHE A 276 16.84 -17.41 -2.33
CA PHE A 276 16.90 -18.84 -2.02
C PHE A 276 15.54 -19.31 -1.53
N GLU A 277 14.87 -20.15 -2.31
CA GLU A 277 13.55 -20.70 -2.02
C GLU A 277 13.67 -22.19 -1.70
N ALA A 278 13.10 -22.61 -0.57
CA ALA A 278 13.19 -23.98 -0.09
C ALA A 278 12.30 -24.95 -0.90
N LEU A 279 11.22 -24.46 -1.50
CA LEU A 279 10.26 -25.26 -2.26
C LEU A 279 10.54 -25.24 -3.77
N PRO A 280 9.87 -26.10 -4.56
CA PRO A 280 10.14 -26.20 -6.00
C PRO A 280 9.75 -24.97 -6.82
N GLU A 281 8.78 -24.20 -6.33
CA GLU A 281 8.19 -23.04 -7.00
C GLU A 281 8.35 -21.77 -6.16
N ALA A 282 8.43 -20.64 -6.84
CA ALA A 282 8.55 -19.33 -6.21
C ALA A 282 7.18 -18.71 -5.86
N GLY A 283 7.14 -17.82 -4.87
CA GLY A 283 5.94 -17.09 -4.44
C GLY A 283 5.52 -17.37 -3.00
N GLY A 284 6.16 -18.31 -2.31
CA GLY A 284 5.85 -18.67 -0.93
C GLY A 284 4.36 -18.96 -0.72
N MET A 285 3.74 -18.36 0.30
CA MET A 285 2.32 -18.59 0.59
C MET A 285 1.35 -18.13 -0.51
N LEU A 286 1.76 -17.23 -1.42
CA LEU A 286 0.96 -16.91 -2.60
C LEU A 286 0.79 -18.13 -3.52
N TYR A 287 1.87 -18.91 -3.68
CA TYR A 287 1.85 -20.12 -4.49
C TYR A 287 1.25 -21.29 -3.71
N PHE A 288 1.76 -21.56 -2.49
CA PHE A 288 1.45 -22.79 -1.77
C PHE A 288 0.23 -22.71 -0.85
N GLY A 289 -0.14 -21.51 -0.40
CA GLY A 289 -1.24 -21.32 0.55
C GLY A 289 -2.56 -20.96 -0.12
N ILE A 290 -2.53 -20.13 -1.17
CA ILE A 290 -3.75 -19.59 -1.78
C ILE A 290 -4.22 -20.47 -2.94
N PRO A 291 -5.46 -20.98 -2.93
CA PRO A 291 -5.99 -21.80 -4.01
C PRO A 291 -6.09 -21.09 -5.37
N GLU A 292 -6.04 -21.88 -6.45
CA GLU A 292 -6.12 -21.41 -7.84
C GLU A 292 -7.35 -20.54 -8.14
N TYR A 293 -8.49 -20.83 -7.51
CA TYR A 293 -9.73 -20.07 -7.73
C TYR A 293 -9.68 -18.64 -7.17
N ARG A 294 -8.80 -18.35 -6.19
CA ARG A 294 -8.59 -16.99 -5.64
C ARG A 294 -7.43 -16.30 -6.34
N LEU A 295 -6.32 -17.01 -6.49
CA LEU A 295 -5.10 -16.49 -7.10
C LEU A 295 -4.58 -17.48 -8.15
N PRO A 296 -4.88 -17.23 -9.44
CA PRO A 296 -4.37 -18.07 -10.52
C PRO A 296 -2.84 -18.07 -10.56
N LYS A 297 -2.22 -19.25 -10.68
CA LYS A 297 -0.74 -19.34 -10.72
C LYS A 297 -0.13 -18.59 -11.89
N THR A 298 -0.84 -18.48 -13.00
CA THR A 298 -0.41 -17.72 -14.18
C THR A 298 -0.21 -16.23 -13.88
N VAL A 299 -1.07 -15.65 -13.04
CA VAL A 299 -0.97 -14.25 -12.60
C VAL A 299 0.26 -14.08 -11.72
N LEU A 300 0.42 -14.94 -10.72
CA LEU A 300 1.58 -14.91 -9.82
C LEU A 300 2.90 -15.09 -10.60
N GLN A 301 2.93 -16.05 -11.52
CA GLN A 301 4.12 -16.36 -12.31
C GLN A 301 4.53 -15.16 -13.18
N ARG A 302 3.57 -14.49 -13.83
CA ARG A 302 3.82 -13.28 -14.61
C ARG A 302 4.48 -12.18 -13.78
N GLU A 303 4.06 -11.99 -12.53
CA GLU A 303 4.63 -10.96 -11.66
C GLU A 303 6.00 -11.36 -11.09
N ILE A 304 6.21 -12.64 -10.80
CA ILE A 304 7.54 -13.16 -10.44
C ILE A 304 8.50 -12.99 -11.62
N ASP A 305 8.05 -13.22 -12.86
CA ASP A 305 8.87 -13.03 -14.05
C ASP A 305 9.20 -11.56 -14.29
N TYR A 306 8.30 -10.63 -13.92
CA TYR A 306 8.64 -9.21 -13.87
C TYR A 306 9.80 -8.94 -12.90
N VAL A 307 9.78 -9.53 -11.70
CA VAL A 307 10.89 -9.40 -10.73
C VAL A 307 12.19 -10.01 -11.27
N ARG A 308 12.12 -11.16 -11.95
CA ARG A 308 13.29 -11.77 -12.62
C ARG A 308 13.87 -10.88 -13.73
N ARG A 309 13.01 -10.20 -14.50
CA ARG A 309 13.43 -9.27 -15.56
C ARG A 309 14.25 -8.10 -15.02
N LEU A 310 14.11 -7.73 -13.74
CA LEU A 310 14.97 -6.75 -13.06
C LEU A 310 16.39 -7.28 -12.73
N GLY A 311 16.70 -8.53 -13.09
CA GLY A 311 17.99 -9.16 -12.80
C GLY A 311 18.06 -9.94 -11.49
N VAL A 312 16.91 -10.20 -10.85
CA VAL A 312 16.84 -11.02 -9.64
C VAL A 312 16.97 -12.50 -10.00
N GLU A 313 17.94 -13.18 -9.40
CA GLU A 313 18.10 -14.63 -9.49
C GLU A 313 17.21 -15.32 -8.45
N ILE A 314 16.49 -16.38 -8.81
CA ILE A 314 15.69 -17.18 -7.87
C ILE A 314 16.13 -18.64 -7.96
N ARG A 315 16.70 -19.16 -6.87
CA ARG A 315 17.13 -20.55 -6.71
C ARG A 315 16.11 -21.31 -5.87
N THR A 316 15.27 -22.09 -6.54
CA THR A 316 14.32 -22.99 -5.88
C THR A 316 15.01 -24.25 -5.37
N ASN A 317 14.31 -25.06 -4.57
CA ASN A 317 14.84 -26.27 -3.94
C ASN A 317 16.15 -26.05 -3.16
N THR A 318 16.34 -24.87 -2.58
CA THR A 318 17.53 -24.51 -1.81
C THR A 318 17.12 -24.05 -0.41
N ARG A 319 17.14 -24.96 0.56
CA ARG A 319 16.74 -24.69 1.93
C ARG A 319 17.93 -24.19 2.76
N ILE A 320 17.88 -22.93 3.16
CA ILE A 320 18.81 -22.37 4.15
C ILE A 320 18.53 -22.98 5.54
N GLY A 321 19.59 -23.36 6.25
CA GLY A 321 19.57 -24.14 7.49
C GLY A 321 19.67 -25.66 7.28
N LYS A 322 19.68 -26.14 6.03
CA LYS A 322 19.88 -27.56 5.69
C LYS A 322 20.87 -27.77 4.55
N ASP A 323 20.65 -27.11 3.41
CA ASP A 323 21.46 -27.27 2.20
C ASP A 323 22.63 -26.26 2.18
N LEU A 324 22.38 -25.07 2.73
CA LEU A 324 23.37 -24.03 3.04
C LEU A 324 23.04 -23.40 4.39
N ASP A 325 24.01 -22.86 5.09
CA ASP A 325 23.78 -22.03 6.28
C ASP A 325 23.95 -20.52 6.02
N ILE A 326 23.63 -19.69 7.02
CA ILE A 326 23.73 -18.23 6.90
C ILE A 326 25.20 -17.79 6.80
N GLU A 327 26.13 -18.46 7.50
CA GLU A 327 27.55 -18.10 7.47
C GLU A 327 28.17 -18.37 6.10
N GLU A 328 27.77 -19.46 5.45
CA GLU A 328 28.17 -19.81 4.10
C GLU A 328 27.71 -18.76 3.10
N LEU A 329 26.55 -18.13 3.28
CA LEU A 329 26.14 -16.99 2.45
C LEU A 329 27.11 -15.81 2.63
N PHE A 330 27.47 -15.45 3.86
CA PHE A 330 28.47 -14.40 4.08
C PHE A 330 29.85 -14.79 3.52
N ALA A 331 30.28 -16.04 3.67
CA ALA A 331 31.52 -16.56 3.12
C ALA A 331 31.55 -16.55 1.58
N GLN A 332 30.40 -16.78 0.94
CA GLN A 332 30.22 -16.63 -0.50
C GLN A 332 30.27 -15.17 -0.97
N GLY A 333 30.30 -14.21 -0.03
CA GLY A 333 30.51 -12.79 -0.27
C GLY A 333 29.23 -11.97 -0.43
N TYR A 334 28.08 -12.48 0.04
CA TYR A 334 26.89 -11.66 0.24
C TYR A 334 27.13 -10.66 1.37
N LYS A 335 26.78 -9.39 1.14
CA LYS A 335 27.00 -8.29 2.11
C LYS A 335 25.84 -8.13 3.09
N ALA A 336 24.65 -8.58 2.72
CA ALA A 336 23.48 -8.60 3.57
C ALA A 336 22.62 -9.83 3.26
N VAL A 337 21.87 -10.28 4.27
CA VAL A 337 20.90 -11.37 4.18
C VAL A 337 19.56 -10.87 4.70
N PHE A 338 18.49 -11.00 3.91
CA PHE A 338 17.12 -10.72 4.34
C PHE A 338 16.34 -12.02 4.55
N LEU A 339 15.86 -12.23 5.77
CA LEU A 339 15.12 -13.41 6.19
C LEU A 339 13.61 -13.18 5.96
N ALA A 340 13.06 -13.83 4.94
CA ALA A 340 11.66 -13.74 4.51
C ALA A 340 10.97 -15.12 4.48
N THR A 341 11.30 -15.97 5.46
CA THR A 341 10.90 -17.38 5.53
C THR A 341 9.42 -17.61 5.86
N GLY A 342 8.70 -16.57 6.26
CA GLY A 342 7.28 -16.63 6.58
C GLY A 342 6.93 -17.60 7.73
N ALA A 343 5.67 -18.03 7.76
CA ALA A 343 5.12 -18.92 8.78
C ALA A 343 4.50 -20.17 8.15
N HIS A 344 5.32 -21.13 7.74
CA HIS A 344 4.89 -22.30 6.95
C HIS A 344 4.45 -23.51 7.80
N GLN A 345 4.54 -23.45 9.13
CA GLN A 345 4.16 -24.56 10.01
C GLN A 345 2.77 -24.35 10.61
N SER A 346 1.95 -25.38 10.62
CA SER A 346 0.63 -25.33 11.24
C SER A 346 0.71 -25.43 12.76
N ARG A 347 -0.16 -24.70 13.46
CA ARG A 347 -0.33 -24.90 14.91
C ARG A 347 -1.11 -26.18 15.19
N LYS A 348 -0.65 -26.92 16.20
CA LYS A 348 -1.33 -28.11 16.72
C LYS A 348 -2.51 -27.74 17.61
N LEU A 349 -3.61 -28.48 17.50
CA LEU A 349 -4.81 -28.40 18.34
C LEU A 349 -4.50 -28.77 19.78
N GLY A 350 -3.60 -29.74 20.00
CA GLY A 350 -3.26 -30.26 21.33
C GLY A 350 -4.37 -31.12 21.93
N VAL A 351 -5.17 -31.78 21.10
CA VAL A 351 -6.26 -32.68 21.53
C VAL A 351 -5.90 -34.14 21.30
N PRO A 352 -6.43 -35.09 22.09
CA PRO A 352 -6.20 -36.50 21.83
C PRO A 352 -6.71 -36.91 20.45
N GLY A 353 -5.96 -37.77 19.77
CA GLY A 353 -6.28 -38.24 18.41
C GLY A 353 -5.79 -37.32 17.26
N GLU A 354 -5.12 -36.20 17.54
CA GLU A 354 -4.61 -35.29 16.49
C GLU A 354 -3.62 -35.94 15.50
N GLU A 355 -2.86 -36.94 15.92
CA GLU A 355 -1.85 -37.61 15.08
C GLU A 355 -2.41 -38.83 14.33
N SER A 356 -3.73 -38.91 14.15
CA SER A 356 -4.41 -40.08 13.58
C SER A 356 -4.58 -40.00 12.06
N ASP A 357 -4.74 -41.15 11.40
CA ASP A 357 -4.95 -41.19 9.96
C ASP A 357 -6.27 -40.49 9.58
N GLY A 358 -6.21 -39.53 8.67
CA GLY A 358 -7.33 -38.67 8.30
C GLY A 358 -7.31 -37.29 8.96
N VAL A 359 -6.31 -36.99 9.79
CA VAL A 359 -6.01 -35.61 10.19
C VAL A 359 -4.96 -35.02 9.24
N VAL A 360 -5.29 -33.91 8.59
CA VAL A 360 -4.38 -33.23 7.66
C VAL A 360 -4.35 -31.74 8.01
N HIS A 361 -3.18 -31.19 8.33
CA HIS A 361 -3.09 -29.78 8.67
C HIS A 361 -3.39 -28.87 7.46
N GLY A 362 -4.12 -27.77 7.69
CA GLY A 362 -4.65 -26.92 6.61
C GLY A 362 -3.59 -26.35 5.67
N VAL A 363 -2.43 -25.93 6.18
CA VAL A 363 -1.34 -25.43 5.34
C VAL A 363 -0.75 -26.53 4.46
N ASP A 364 -0.61 -27.74 5.00
CA ASP A 364 -0.06 -28.88 4.26
C ASP A 364 -1.08 -29.38 3.22
N PHE A 365 -2.35 -29.47 3.59
CA PHE A 365 -3.45 -29.77 2.67
C PHE A 365 -3.46 -28.83 1.45
N LEU A 366 -3.43 -27.52 1.69
CA LEU A 366 -3.42 -26.51 0.62
C LEU A 366 -2.12 -26.56 -0.19
N ARG A 367 -0.97 -26.81 0.46
CA ARG A 367 0.32 -26.93 -0.22
C ARG A 367 0.32 -28.09 -1.22
N GLU A 368 -0.10 -29.27 -0.80
CA GLU A 368 -0.13 -30.46 -1.66
C GLU A 368 -1.08 -30.25 -2.84
N LEU A 369 -2.25 -29.65 -2.60
CA LEU A 369 -3.22 -29.32 -3.64
C LEU A 369 -2.66 -28.30 -4.65
N ASN A 370 -2.02 -27.24 -4.18
CA ASN A 370 -1.40 -26.23 -5.05
C ASN A 370 -0.17 -26.74 -5.81
N LEU A 371 0.46 -27.82 -5.34
CA LEU A 371 1.50 -28.55 -6.08
C LEU A 371 0.94 -29.49 -7.16
N GLY A 372 -0.38 -29.55 -7.31
CA GLY A 372 -1.05 -30.44 -8.26
C GLY A 372 -0.98 -31.91 -7.87
N ARG A 373 -0.68 -32.21 -6.59
CA ARG A 373 -0.66 -33.58 -6.08
C ARG A 373 -2.08 -34.03 -5.77
N GLU A 374 -2.33 -35.33 -5.91
CA GLU A 374 -3.62 -35.90 -5.52
C GLU A 374 -3.77 -35.88 -4.00
N VAL A 375 -4.79 -35.16 -3.52
CA VAL A 375 -5.16 -35.11 -2.11
C VAL A 375 -6.53 -35.74 -1.96
N GLN A 376 -6.61 -36.80 -1.16
CA GLN A 376 -7.87 -37.48 -0.86
C GLN A 376 -8.42 -37.00 0.47
N VAL A 377 -9.72 -36.73 0.49
CA VAL A 377 -10.50 -36.44 1.70
C VAL A 377 -11.65 -37.44 1.79
N GLY A 378 -12.11 -37.72 3.00
CA GLY A 378 -13.31 -38.50 3.22
C GLY A 378 -14.57 -37.75 2.82
N LYS A 379 -15.73 -38.39 2.98
CA LYS A 379 -17.02 -37.82 2.58
C LYS A 379 -17.42 -36.63 3.44
N ARG A 380 -17.15 -36.71 4.75
CA ARG A 380 -17.51 -35.68 5.73
C ARG A 380 -16.24 -35.07 6.35
N VAL A 381 -16.00 -33.80 6.10
CA VAL A 381 -14.77 -33.08 6.50
C VAL A 381 -15.09 -32.04 7.56
N ALA A 382 -14.33 -32.02 8.66
CA ALA A 382 -14.37 -30.92 9.64
C ALA A 382 -13.09 -30.08 9.56
N VAL A 383 -13.23 -28.81 9.20
CA VAL A 383 -12.15 -27.81 9.23
C VAL A 383 -12.23 -27.03 10.54
N ILE A 384 -11.15 -27.01 11.32
CA ILE A 384 -11.11 -26.32 12.61
C ILE A 384 -10.44 -24.96 12.45
N GLY A 385 -11.20 -23.88 12.56
CA GLY A 385 -10.67 -22.52 12.40
C GLY A 385 -11.72 -21.53 11.92
N GLY A 386 -11.30 -20.29 11.69
CA GLY A 386 -12.16 -19.23 11.14
C GLY A 386 -11.40 -18.14 10.37
N GLY A 387 -10.11 -18.34 10.10
CA GLY A 387 -9.35 -17.43 9.23
C GLY A 387 -9.39 -17.90 7.77
N ASP A 388 -8.73 -17.15 6.89
CA ASP A 388 -8.73 -17.43 5.45
C ASP A 388 -8.24 -18.84 5.11
N VAL A 389 -7.25 -19.37 5.83
CA VAL A 389 -6.79 -20.77 5.66
C VAL A 389 -7.91 -21.78 5.89
N ALA A 390 -8.80 -21.53 6.84
CA ALA A 390 -9.93 -22.42 7.12
C ALA A 390 -10.98 -22.34 6.01
N ILE A 391 -11.25 -21.14 5.51
CA ILE A 391 -12.16 -20.93 4.37
C ILE A 391 -11.61 -21.62 3.11
N ASP A 392 -10.34 -21.39 2.81
CA ASP A 392 -9.67 -21.93 1.63
C ASP A 392 -9.57 -23.46 1.70
N ALA A 393 -9.24 -24.02 2.86
CA ALA A 393 -9.24 -25.47 3.05
C ALA A 393 -10.65 -26.08 2.90
N ALA A 394 -11.68 -25.44 3.45
CA ALA A 394 -13.05 -25.93 3.35
C ALA A 394 -13.58 -25.92 1.91
N ARG A 395 -13.41 -24.80 1.21
CA ARG A 395 -13.82 -24.65 -0.20
C ARG A 395 -13.02 -25.58 -1.11
N SER A 396 -11.74 -25.79 -0.82
CA SER A 396 -10.90 -26.74 -1.56
C SER A 396 -11.30 -28.20 -1.28
N ALA A 397 -11.69 -28.54 -0.05
CA ALA A 397 -12.21 -29.87 0.30
C ALA A 397 -13.45 -30.25 -0.52
N LEU A 398 -14.37 -29.32 -0.77
CA LEU A 398 -15.51 -29.55 -1.67
C LEU A 398 -15.05 -29.88 -3.10
N ARG A 399 -14.04 -29.17 -3.62
CA ARG A 399 -13.53 -29.34 -4.99
C ARG A 399 -12.79 -30.65 -5.20
N VAL A 400 -12.17 -31.21 -4.16
CA VAL A 400 -11.53 -32.54 -4.20
C VAL A 400 -12.51 -33.70 -3.96
N GLY A 401 -13.80 -33.40 -3.73
CA GLY A 401 -14.86 -34.41 -3.73
C GLY A 401 -15.50 -34.72 -2.37
N ALA A 402 -15.30 -33.88 -1.34
CA ALA A 402 -16.05 -34.01 -0.09
C ALA A 402 -17.57 -33.79 -0.33
N GLU A 403 -18.42 -34.64 0.25
CA GLU A 403 -19.88 -34.53 0.15
C GLU A 403 -20.44 -33.51 1.15
N GLU A 404 -19.86 -33.45 2.36
CA GLU A 404 -20.20 -32.44 3.37
C GLU A 404 -18.94 -31.86 4.00
N VAL A 405 -18.86 -30.52 4.06
CA VAL A 405 -17.76 -29.82 4.71
C VAL A 405 -18.32 -28.91 5.81
N PHE A 406 -17.74 -29.03 7.00
CA PHE A 406 -18.08 -28.24 8.17
C PHE A 406 -16.89 -27.37 8.57
N ILE A 407 -17.12 -26.07 8.76
CA ILE A 407 -16.17 -25.21 9.49
C ILE A 407 -16.61 -25.16 10.95
N LEU A 408 -15.74 -25.56 11.87
CA LEU A 408 -15.99 -25.56 13.30
C LEU A 408 -15.22 -24.39 13.92
N TYR A 409 -15.95 -23.35 14.31
CA TYR A 409 -15.38 -22.12 14.86
C TYR A 409 -15.82 -21.87 16.29
N ARG A 410 -14.84 -21.54 17.14
CA ARG A 410 -15.04 -21.37 18.59
C ARG A 410 -15.70 -20.06 19.01
N ARG A 411 -15.87 -19.10 18.11
CA ARG A 411 -16.53 -17.80 18.36
C ARG A 411 -17.73 -17.61 17.41
N SER A 412 -18.38 -16.44 17.44
CA SER A 412 -19.46 -16.11 16.52
C SER A 412 -18.92 -15.53 15.20
N LYS A 413 -19.82 -15.23 14.26
CA LYS A 413 -19.49 -14.68 12.93
C LYS A 413 -18.76 -13.35 13.05
N GLU A 414 -19.16 -12.50 14.00
CA GLU A 414 -18.62 -11.16 14.22
C GLU A 414 -17.13 -11.16 14.63
N GLU A 415 -16.65 -12.22 15.26
CA GLU A 415 -15.22 -12.36 15.61
C GLU A 415 -14.44 -13.22 14.62
N MET A 416 -15.04 -13.65 13.51
CA MET A 416 -14.37 -14.45 12.48
C MET A 416 -13.28 -13.60 11.78
N PRO A 417 -12.02 -14.06 11.72
CA PRO A 417 -10.97 -13.29 11.06
C PRO A 417 -11.04 -13.24 9.54
N ALA A 418 -11.67 -14.23 8.89
CA ALA A 418 -11.84 -14.24 7.44
C ALA A 418 -12.72 -13.09 6.96
N SER A 419 -12.52 -12.64 5.72
CA SER A 419 -13.36 -11.57 5.15
C SER A 419 -14.80 -12.04 4.93
N ASP A 420 -15.75 -11.12 5.11
CA ASP A 420 -17.18 -11.42 4.94
C ASP A 420 -17.50 -11.98 3.55
N GLU A 421 -16.85 -11.47 2.49
CA GLU A 421 -16.98 -11.94 1.11
C GLU A 421 -16.56 -13.41 0.96
N GLU A 422 -15.47 -13.83 1.62
CA GLU A 422 -14.98 -15.20 1.54
C GLU A 422 -15.84 -16.16 2.37
N VAL A 423 -16.39 -15.69 3.49
CA VAL A 423 -17.36 -16.43 4.30
C VAL A 423 -18.65 -16.67 3.51
N GLU A 424 -19.20 -15.61 2.89
CA GLU A 424 -20.41 -15.71 2.05
C GLU A 424 -20.20 -16.63 0.85
N ALA A 425 -19.04 -16.55 0.20
CA ALA A 425 -18.69 -17.45 -0.90
C ALA A 425 -18.62 -18.92 -0.45
N ALA A 426 -18.06 -19.20 0.73
CA ALA A 426 -18.01 -20.54 1.30
C ALA A 426 -19.41 -21.09 1.61
N GLU A 427 -20.26 -20.29 2.27
CA GLU A 427 -21.65 -20.65 2.59
C GLU A 427 -22.45 -20.92 1.30
N THR A 428 -22.26 -20.10 0.27
CA THR A 428 -22.90 -20.25 -1.06
C THR A 428 -22.48 -21.54 -1.77
N GLU A 429 -21.22 -21.98 -1.61
CA GLU A 429 -20.72 -23.25 -2.13
C GLU A 429 -21.21 -24.47 -1.34
N GLY A 430 -21.92 -24.27 -0.22
CA GLY A 430 -22.49 -25.33 0.61
C GLY A 430 -21.64 -25.70 1.84
N VAL A 431 -20.60 -24.93 2.17
CA VAL A 431 -19.85 -25.11 3.42
C VAL A 431 -20.74 -24.77 4.61
N LYS A 432 -20.84 -25.69 5.57
CA LYS A 432 -21.67 -25.53 6.78
C LYS A 432 -20.82 -24.96 7.91
N ILE A 433 -21.04 -23.71 8.30
CA ILE A 433 -20.29 -23.10 9.39
C ILE A 433 -21.03 -23.31 10.71
N GLN A 434 -20.38 -24.01 11.66
CA GLN A 434 -20.84 -24.11 13.03
C GLN A 434 -20.04 -23.17 13.92
N TYR A 435 -20.72 -22.15 14.42
CA TYR A 435 -20.19 -21.20 15.39
C TYR A 435 -20.27 -21.75 16.81
N LEU A 436 -19.49 -21.15 17.70
CA LEU A 436 -19.48 -21.46 19.14
C LEU A 436 -19.26 -22.95 19.46
N VAL A 437 -18.35 -23.59 18.74
CA VAL A 437 -17.94 -24.99 18.99
C VAL A 437 -16.42 -25.13 18.95
N ALA A 438 -15.88 -26.03 19.76
CA ALA A 438 -14.46 -26.36 19.75
C ALA A 438 -14.20 -27.86 19.90
N PRO A 439 -13.12 -28.38 19.29
CA PRO A 439 -12.74 -29.77 19.45
C PRO A 439 -12.20 -30.04 20.85
N VAL A 440 -12.60 -31.19 21.39
CA VAL A 440 -12.10 -31.76 22.65
C VAL A 440 -11.23 -32.99 22.37
N GLU A 441 -11.64 -33.81 21.41
CA GLU A 441 -10.96 -35.08 21.07
C GLU A 441 -11.35 -35.51 19.65
N ILE A 442 -10.41 -36.08 18.92
CA ILE A 442 -10.67 -36.73 17.62
C ILE A 442 -10.87 -38.22 17.87
N LEU A 443 -12.03 -38.73 17.48
CA LEU A 443 -12.41 -40.11 17.66
C LEU A 443 -11.91 -40.96 16.51
N THR A 444 -11.28 -42.08 16.85
CA THR A 444 -10.72 -43.00 15.85
C THR A 444 -11.29 -44.40 15.95
N THR A 445 -11.25 -45.12 14.84
CA THR A 445 -11.52 -46.55 14.76
C THR A 445 -10.38 -47.18 13.96
N ARG A 446 -9.63 -48.11 14.58
CA ARG A 446 -8.43 -48.73 13.97
C ARG A 446 -7.36 -47.73 13.51
N GLY A 447 -7.22 -46.61 14.21
CA GLY A 447 -6.23 -45.57 13.90
C GLY A 447 -6.71 -44.48 12.93
N SER A 448 -7.84 -44.67 12.26
CA SER A 448 -8.42 -43.68 11.34
C SER A 448 -9.55 -42.87 11.96
N VAL A 449 -9.67 -41.60 11.56
CA VAL A 449 -10.74 -40.70 12.01
C VAL A 449 -12.13 -41.28 11.69
N ARG A 450 -13.02 -41.27 12.68
CA ARG A 450 -14.44 -41.62 12.53
C ARG A 450 -15.39 -40.54 13.05
N GLY A 451 -14.87 -39.60 13.83
CA GLY A 451 -15.64 -38.48 14.33
C GLY A 451 -14.82 -37.52 15.16
N ILE A 452 -15.48 -36.49 15.66
CA ILE A 452 -14.90 -35.49 16.54
C ILE A 452 -15.84 -35.22 17.70
N ARG A 453 -15.30 -35.19 18.91
CA ARG A 453 -16.00 -34.76 20.11
C ARG A 453 -15.83 -33.25 20.25
N LEU A 454 -16.96 -32.56 20.32
CA LEU A 454 -17.05 -31.11 20.37
C LEU A 454 -17.64 -30.66 21.71
N VAL A 455 -17.33 -29.43 22.11
CA VAL A 455 -17.97 -28.74 23.23
C VAL A 455 -18.57 -27.43 22.72
N ARG A 456 -19.75 -27.05 23.23
CA ARG A 456 -20.34 -25.74 22.92
C ARG A 456 -19.59 -24.66 23.70
N MET A 457 -19.45 -23.50 23.07
CA MET A 457 -18.81 -22.33 23.61
C MET A 457 -19.84 -21.24 23.90
N ARG A 458 -19.54 -20.37 24.86
CA ARG A 458 -20.19 -19.07 25.03
C ARG A 458 -19.13 -17.97 24.95
N LEU A 459 -19.56 -16.78 24.54
CA LEU A 459 -18.67 -15.62 24.51
C LEU A 459 -18.56 -14.99 25.90
N GLY A 460 -17.34 -14.89 26.41
CA GLY A 460 -16.99 -14.13 27.60
C GLY A 460 -16.62 -12.69 27.28
N GLU A 461 -15.82 -12.09 28.16
CA GLU A 461 -15.28 -10.75 27.97
C GLU A 461 -14.30 -10.67 26.78
N PRO A 462 -14.18 -9.50 26.12
CA PRO A 462 -13.15 -9.23 25.13
C PRO A 462 -11.72 -9.55 25.62
N ASP A 463 -10.89 -10.09 24.72
CA ASP A 463 -9.45 -10.20 24.90
C ASP A 463 -8.74 -8.87 24.55
N SER A 464 -7.41 -8.85 24.63
CA SER A 464 -6.60 -7.66 24.33
C SER A 464 -6.68 -7.20 22.88
N SER A 465 -7.21 -8.04 21.97
CA SER A 465 -7.51 -7.67 20.58
C SER A 465 -8.93 -7.14 20.40
N GLY A 466 -9.72 -7.02 21.47
CA GLY A 466 -11.13 -6.64 21.44
C GLY A 466 -12.09 -7.79 21.09
N ARG A 467 -11.57 -8.99 20.76
CA ARG A 467 -12.40 -10.15 20.39
C ARG A 467 -12.86 -10.89 21.63
N ARG A 468 -14.14 -11.28 21.68
CA ARG A 468 -14.69 -11.99 22.83
C ARG A 468 -14.02 -13.35 23.03
N ARG A 469 -13.71 -13.69 24.28
CA ARG A 469 -13.06 -14.96 24.63
C ARG A 469 -14.06 -16.11 24.55
N PRO A 470 -13.72 -17.23 23.88
CA PRO A 470 -14.56 -18.41 23.92
C PRO A 470 -14.40 -19.14 25.27
N VAL A 471 -15.51 -19.45 25.93
CA VAL A 471 -15.55 -20.17 27.20
C VAL A 471 -16.37 -21.46 27.01
N PRO A 472 -15.83 -22.64 27.34
CA PRO A 472 -16.58 -23.89 27.20
C PRO A 472 -17.79 -23.92 28.14
N ILE A 473 -18.90 -24.47 27.64
CA ILE A 473 -20.09 -24.75 28.43
C ILE A 473 -19.96 -26.18 28.96
N GLU A 474 -19.83 -26.34 30.26
CA GLU A 474 -19.74 -27.66 30.89
C GLU A 474 -20.97 -28.53 30.58
N GLY A 475 -20.75 -29.84 30.40
CA GLY A 475 -21.82 -30.79 30.07
C GLY A 475 -22.40 -30.67 28.66
N SER A 476 -21.93 -29.73 27.83
CA SER A 476 -22.45 -29.51 26.46
C SER A 476 -21.76 -30.33 25.37
N GLN A 477 -21.04 -31.38 25.75
CA GLN A 477 -20.25 -32.16 24.79
C GLN A 477 -21.17 -32.98 23.88
N PHE A 478 -20.82 -33.05 22.60
CA PHE A 478 -21.55 -33.85 21.61
C PHE A 478 -20.60 -34.41 20.56
N LEU A 479 -21.07 -35.40 19.80
CA LEU A 479 -20.30 -36.06 18.77
C LEU A 479 -20.76 -35.62 17.39
N MET A 480 -19.80 -35.42 16.49
CA MET A 480 -20.04 -35.25 15.06
C MET A 480 -19.25 -36.30 14.31
N GLU A 481 -19.92 -37.10 13.50
CA GLU A 481 -19.26 -38.05 12.60
C GLU A 481 -18.61 -37.32 11.43
N VAL A 482 -17.31 -37.56 11.25
CA VAL A 482 -16.48 -37.02 10.17
C VAL A 482 -15.41 -38.05 9.85
N ASP A 483 -14.93 -38.03 8.61
CA ASP A 483 -13.91 -38.94 8.10
C ASP A 483 -12.55 -38.24 7.96
N THR A 484 -12.54 -36.91 7.94
CA THR A 484 -11.32 -36.11 7.81
C THR A 484 -11.42 -34.87 8.70
N VAL A 485 -10.33 -34.55 9.40
CA VAL A 485 -10.21 -33.33 10.20
C VAL A 485 -9.07 -32.49 9.65
N ILE A 486 -9.34 -31.20 9.41
CA ILE A 486 -8.35 -30.24 8.90
C ILE A 486 -8.13 -29.13 9.93
N PRO A 487 -7.09 -29.21 10.77
CA PRO A 487 -6.72 -28.12 11.67
C PRO A 487 -6.19 -26.91 10.92
N ALA A 488 -6.84 -25.75 11.06
CA ALA A 488 -6.50 -24.47 10.45
C ALA A 488 -6.55 -23.33 11.48
N ILE A 489 -5.93 -23.55 12.65
CA ILE A 489 -5.98 -22.64 13.82
C ILE A 489 -4.82 -21.64 13.90
N GLY A 490 -4.13 -21.41 12.79
CA GLY A 490 -3.01 -20.49 12.67
C GLY A 490 -1.69 -21.18 12.35
N GLN A 491 -0.67 -20.35 12.15
CA GLN A 491 0.63 -20.78 11.63
C GLN A 491 1.77 -20.21 12.48
N VAL A 492 2.94 -20.82 12.39
CA VAL A 492 4.15 -20.39 13.09
C VAL A 492 5.38 -20.44 12.18
N PRO A 493 6.36 -19.55 12.38
CA PRO A 493 7.63 -19.58 11.68
C PRO A 493 8.45 -20.83 12.02
N GLU A 494 9.17 -21.33 11.03
CA GLU A 494 10.24 -22.30 11.25
C GLU A 494 11.53 -21.57 11.61
N LEU A 495 12.06 -21.81 12.81
CA LEU A 495 13.26 -21.11 13.32
C LEU A 495 14.54 -21.98 13.26
N SER A 496 14.47 -23.17 12.65
CA SER A 496 15.56 -24.14 12.60
C SER A 496 16.82 -23.57 11.93
N LEU A 497 16.66 -22.70 10.93
CA LEU A 497 17.74 -22.02 10.22
C LEU A 497 18.49 -20.96 11.04
N LEU A 498 17.96 -20.58 12.22
CA LEU A 498 18.54 -19.53 13.08
C LEU A 498 19.42 -20.09 14.19
N LYS A 499 19.62 -21.41 14.25
CA LYS A 499 20.55 -22.02 15.21
C LYS A 499 21.91 -21.36 15.05
N GLU A 500 22.46 -20.86 16.17
CA GLU A 500 23.78 -20.21 16.23
C GLU A 500 23.94 -18.93 15.39
N SER A 501 22.84 -18.40 14.84
CA SER A 501 22.87 -17.19 14.00
C SER A 501 23.07 -15.88 14.75
N GLY A 502 22.94 -15.87 16.09
CA GLY A 502 23.01 -14.65 16.92
C GLY A 502 21.77 -13.75 16.86
N VAL A 503 20.69 -14.22 16.23
CA VAL A 503 19.43 -13.48 16.08
C VAL A 503 18.53 -13.68 17.31
N GLU A 504 18.01 -12.59 17.86
CA GLU A 504 17.06 -12.62 18.98
C GLU A 504 15.67 -13.13 18.53
N ILE A 505 15.07 -14.00 19.34
CA ILE A 505 13.75 -14.59 19.12
C ILE A 505 12.80 -14.10 20.21
N SER A 506 11.62 -13.64 19.80
CA SER A 506 10.59 -13.18 20.71
C SER A 506 9.94 -14.34 21.47
N ARG A 507 9.27 -14.04 22.58
CA ARG A 507 8.45 -15.02 23.33
C ARG A 507 7.35 -15.69 22.49
N TRP A 508 7.02 -15.14 21.33
CA TRP A 508 5.98 -15.62 20.43
C TRP A 508 6.51 -16.55 19.33
N GLY A 509 7.82 -16.85 19.33
CA GLY A 509 8.44 -17.69 18.31
C GLY A 509 8.60 -16.96 16.96
N THR A 510 8.83 -15.65 17.00
CA THR A 510 9.10 -14.81 15.82
C THR A 510 10.46 -14.14 15.95
N ILE A 511 11.06 -13.75 14.83
CA ILE A 511 12.32 -13.00 14.80
C ILE A 511 12.09 -11.58 15.33
N VAL A 512 12.99 -11.09 16.19
CA VAL A 512 13.00 -9.69 16.61
C VAL A 512 13.75 -8.87 15.55
N ALA A 513 13.06 -7.88 14.99
CA ALA A 513 13.62 -6.91 14.06
C ALA A 513 13.12 -5.50 14.40
N ASP A 514 13.94 -4.50 14.13
CA ASP A 514 13.58 -3.10 14.31
C ASP A 514 12.42 -2.70 13.37
N PRO A 515 11.34 -2.09 13.87
CA PRO A 515 10.14 -1.84 13.08
C PRO A 515 10.32 -0.78 11.98
N LEU A 516 11.39 0.02 12.03
CA LEU A 516 11.66 1.06 11.03
C LEU A 516 12.66 0.59 9.97
N THR A 517 13.68 -0.16 10.38
CA THR A 517 14.83 -0.55 9.55
C THR A 517 14.82 -2.02 9.15
N SER A 518 13.98 -2.84 9.80
CA SER A 518 13.94 -4.31 9.66
C SER A 518 15.26 -5.01 10.03
N ALA A 519 16.19 -4.31 10.68
CA ALA A 519 17.46 -4.87 11.13
C ALA A 519 17.24 -5.81 12.33
N THR A 520 17.96 -6.93 12.35
CA THR A 520 17.97 -7.86 13.50
C THR A 520 19.06 -7.46 14.51
N SER A 521 19.17 -8.22 15.61
CA SER A 521 20.29 -8.09 16.56
C SER A 521 21.67 -8.37 15.95
N ARG A 522 21.73 -9.01 14.77
CA ARG A 522 22.98 -9.30 14.06
C ARG A 522 23.17 -8.36 12.87
N GLN A 523 24.34 -7.72 12.83
CA GLN A 523 24.72 -6.85 11.72
C GLN A 523 24.73 -7.61 10.38
N GLY A 524 24.14 -6.99 9.35
CA GLY A 524 24.02 -7.59 8.02
C GLY A 524 22.84 -8.55 7.86
N LEU A 525 22.13 -8.92 8.95
CA LEU A 525 20.89 -9.68 8.88
C LEU A 525 19.69 -8.76 9.11
N PHE A 526 18.73 -8.88 8.21
CA PHE A 526 17.44 -8.21 8.24
C PHE A 526 16.33 -9.26 8.20
N ALA A 527 15.14 -8.95 8.69
CA ALA A 527 14.00 -9.87 8.64
C ALA A 527 12.69 -9.12 8.43
N GLY A 528 11.73 -9.76 7.76
CA GLY A 528 10.41 -9.18 7.55
C GLY A 528 9.38 -10.14 6.99
N GLY A 529 8.12 -9.74 7.09
CA GLY A 529 6.96 -10.59 6.80
C GLY A 529 6.54 -11.43 8.01
N ASP A 530 5.84 -12.53 7.74
CA ASP A 530 5.18 -13.34 8.78
C ASP A 530 6.15 -13.98 9.79
N ASN A 531 7.44 -14.08 9.49
CA ASN A 531 8.46 -14.55 10.43
C ASN A 531 8.81 -13.52 11.52
N VAL A 532 8.42 -12.25 11.34
CA VAL A 532 8.56 -11.16 12.33
C VAL A 532 7.19 -10.83 12.95
N SER A 533 6.19 -10.54 12.13
CA SER A 533 4.86 -10.10 12.59
C SER A 533 3.96 -11.24 13.08
N GLY A 534 4.24 -12.48 12.68
CA GLY A 534 3.26 -13.55 12.64
C GLY A 534 2.35 -13.47 11.41
N PRO A 535 1.56 -14.52 11.12
CA PRO A 535 0.72 -14.60 9.93
C PRO A 535 -0.31 -13.47 9.88
N ALA A 536 -0.30 -12.68 8.80
CA ALA A 536 -1.22 -11.58 8.60
C ALA A 536 -1.77 -11.55 7.16
N THR A 537 -1.41 -10.54 6.38
CA THR A 537 -1.85 -10.32 4.99
C THR A 537 -0.65 -10.25 4.07
N ALA A 538 -0.83 -10.66 2.82
CA ALA A 538 0.20 -10.60 1.78
C ALA A 538 0.63 -9.18 1.40
#